data_AF-A0A1Y3WWG3-F1
#
_entry.id   AF-A0A1Y3WWG3-F1
#
_cell.length_a   1.000
_cell.length_b   1.000
_cell.length_c   1.000
_cell.angle_alpha   90.00
_cell.angle_beta   90.00
_cell.angle_gamma   90.00
#
_symmetry.space_group_name_H-M   'P 1'
#
loop_
_entity.id
_entity.type
_entity.pdbx_description
1 polymer ?
#
loop_
_entity_poly.entity_id
_entity_poly.type
_entity_poly.pdbx_seq_one_letter_code
_entity_poly.pdbx_strand_id
1 'polypeptide(L)'
;MADREGTVYFCEKNGYLYAVDRNGSEKWSDKTDKGYIYSGFALAADGKAYIAQYASPNNLVAFDNAGAKSVVKTIGDQVMSPVTIGPDRRLYYGRKNDLAGMVDAWEIGCGPLSGEWPMRGCNDQGTNSLK
;
A
#
# COMPACT_ATOMS: atom_id res chain seq x y z
N MET A 1 0.03 -6.41 6.50
CA MET A 1 -0.93 -5.34 6.90
C MET A 1 -2.32 -5.96 6.90
N ALA A 2 -3.30 -5.45 7.67
CA ALA A 2 -4.65 -6.04 7.70
C ALA A 2 -5.76 -4.98 7.64
N ASP A 3 -6.89 -5.31 7.01
CA ASP A 3 -8.08 -4.44 6.93
C ASP A 3 -9.04 -4.64 8.12
N ARG A 4 -10.16 -3.90 8.14
CA ARG A 4 -11.21 -4.02 9.18
C ARG A 4 -11.95 -5.37 9.15
N GLU A 5 -11.98 -6.04 8.00
CA GLU A 5 -12.54 -7.39 7.85
C GLU A 5 -11.58 -8.46 8.37
N GLY A 6 -10.34 -8.07 8.71
CA GLY A 6 -9.26 -8.97 9.12
C GLY A 6 -8.64 -9.73 7.95
N THR A 7 -8.81 -9.26 6.72
CA THR A 7 -8.01 -9.69 5.58
C THR A 7 -6.57 -9.26 5.82
N VAL A 8 -5.62 -10.18 5.71
CA VAL A 8 -4.18 -9.91 5.80
C VAL A 8 -3.59 -9.85 4.40
N TYR A 9 -2.84 -8.78 4.12
CA TYR A 9 -2.13 -8.54 2.86
C TYR A 9 -0.62 -8.64 3.08
N PHE A 10 0.04 -9.41 2.22
CA PHE A 10 1.50 -9.55 2.23
C PHE A 10 2.06 -9.86 0.84
N CYS A 11 3.32 -9.47 0.64
CA CYS A 11 4.08 -9.79 -0.57
C CYS A 11 5.04 -10.95 -0.31
N GLU A 12 5.22 -11.80 -1.31
CA GLU A 12 6.18 -12.90 -1.30
C GLU A 12 7.45 -12.50 -2.08
N LYS A 13 8.57 -13.16 -1.80
CA LYS A 13 9.91 -12.85 -2.35
C LYS A 13 9.97 -12.81 -3.88
N ASN A 14 9.13 -13.58 -4.58
CA ASN A 14 9.12 -13.62 -6.04
C ASN A 14 8.16 -12.59 -6.67
N GLY A 15 7.65 -11.65 -5.88
CA GLY A 15 6.78 -10.57 -6.37
C GLY A 15 5.31 -10.97 -6.51
N TYR A 16 4.88 -11.99 -5.77
CA TYR A 16 3.45 -12.28 -5.59
C TYR A 16 2.88 -11.39 -4.49
N LEU A 17 1.60 -11.10 -4.64
CA LEU A 17 0.77 -10.48 -3.62
C LEU A 17 -0.34 -11.45 -3.24
N TYR A 18 -0.58 -11.60 -1.94
CA TYR A 18 -1.68 -12.38 -1.38
C TYR A 18 -2.55 -11.53 -0.48
N ALA A 19 -3.85 -11.81 -0.53
CA ALA A 19 -4.81 -11.46 0.48
C ALA A 19 -5.39 -12.75 1.09
N VAL A 20 -5.28 -12.91 2.40
CA VAL A 20 -5.79 -14.07 3.13
C VAL A 20 -6.80 -13.64 4.19
N ASP A 21 -7.79 -14.48 4.47
CA ASP A 21 -8.75 -14.23 5.54
C ASP A 21 -8.15 -14.45 6.94
N ARG A 22 -8.95 -14.21 7.99
CA ARG A 22 -8.54 -14.42 9.39
C ARG A 22 -8.16 -15.86 9.73
N ASN A 23 -8.61 -16.82 8.93
CA ASN A 23 -8.31 -18.24 9.08
C ASN A 23 -7.07 -18.65 8.26
N GLY A 24 -6.47 -17.73 7.52
CA GLY A 24 -5.33 -17.98 6.65
C GLY A 24 -5.69 -18.55 5.28
N SER A 25 -6.97 -18.57 4.89
CA SER A 25 -7.39 -19.01 3.56
C SER A 25 -7.19 -17.88 2.55
N GLU A 26 -6.64 -18.21 1.37
CA GLU A 26 -6.47 -17.22 0.29
C GLU A 26 -7.83 -16.69 -0.19
N LYS A 27 -8.02 -15.37 -0.12
CA LYS A 27 -9.13 -14.66 -0.75
C LYS A 27 -8.82 -14.41 -2.22
N TRP A 28 -7.63 -13.90 -2.49
CA TRP A 28 -7.12 -13.65 -3.83
C TRP A 28 -5.60 -13.49 -3.83
N SER A 29 -5.00 -13.61 -5.01
CA SER A 29 -3.61 -13.31 -5.27
C SER A 29 -3.42 -12.55 -6.58
N ASP A 30 -2.39 -11.70 -6.64
CA ASP A 30 -1.97 -11.03 -7.87
C ASP A 30 -0.49 -11.34 -8.12
N LYS A 31 -0.21 -11.80 -9.34
CA LYS A 31 1.15 -12.11 -9.79
C LYS A 31 1.58 -11.13 -10.85
N THR A 32 2.72 -10.52 -10.62
CA THR A 32 3.45 -9.74 -11.61
C THR A 32 4.91 -10.21 -11.60
N ASP A 33 5.61 -10.16 -12.74
CA ASP A 33 7.00 -10.63 -12.80
C ASP A 33 7.89 -9.77 -11.89
N LYS A 34 8.18 -10.27 -10.69
CA LYS A 34 8.92 -9.56 -9.63
C LYS A 34 8.31 -8.19 -9.25
N GLY A 35 7.04 -7.97 -9.53
CA GLY A 35 6.48 -6.62 -9.52
C GLY A 35 6.16 -6.07 -8.13
N TYR A 36 6.16 -6.86 -7.06
CA TYR A 36 5.92 -6.38 -5.69
C TYR A 36 7.07 -6.64 -4.71
N ILE A 37 8.29 -6.87 -5.21
CA ILE A 37 9.47 -7.08 -4.35
C ILE A 37 9.85 -5.74 -3.70
N TYR A 38 10.31 -5.78 -2.44
CA TYR A 38 10.69 -4.59 -1.64
C TYR A 38 9.58 -3.55 -1.47
N SER A 39 8.34 -3.95 -1.74
CA SER A 39 7.17 -3.09 -1.73
C SER A 39 6.37 -3.30 -0.43
N GLY A 40 5.56 -2.32 -0.07
CA GLY A 40 4.69 -2.38 1.09
C GLY A 40 3.42 -1.58 0.87
N PHE A 41 2.36 -1.94 1.61
CA PHE A 41 1.03 -1.38 1.41
C PHE A 41 0.70 -0.20 2.29
N ALA A 42 -0.28 0.60 1.85
CA ALA A 42 -1.10 1.45 2.71
C ALA A 42 -2.60 1.18 2.47
N LEU A 43 -3.40 1.12 3.54
CA LEU A 43 -4.87 1.06 3.44
C LEU A 43 -5.46 2.44 3.54
N ALA A 44 -6.35 2.75 2.60
CA ALA A 44 -7.18 3.93 2.64
C ALA A 44 -8.52 3.66 3.33
N ALA A 45 -9.14 4.74 3.82
CA ALA A 45 -10.47 4.69 4.43
C ALA A 45 -11.59 4.26 3.47
N ASP A 46 -11.36 4.31 2.16
CA ASP A 46 -12.29 3.83 1.13
C ASP A 46 -12.19 2.31 0.87
N GLY A 47 -11.36 1.60 1.64
CA GLY A 47 -11.18 0.15 1.54
C GLY A 47 -10.15 -0.28 0.50
N LYS A 48 -9.47 0.65 -0.18
CA LYS A 48 -8.42 0.29 -1.14
C LYS A 48 -7.08 0.07 -0.46
N ALA A 49 -6.36 -0.95 -0.94
CA ALA A 49 -4.97 -1.20 -0.62
C ALA A 49 -4.06 -0.66 -1.74
N TYR A 50 -3.17 0.26 -1.41
CA TYR A 50 -2.24 0.86 -2.36
C TYR A 50 -0.85 0.27 -2.20
N ILE A 51 -0.17 0.03 -3.32
CA ILE A 51 1.21 -0.50 -3.36
C ILE A 51 1.92 0.01 -4.60
N ALA A 52 3.22 0.29 -4.47
CA ALA A 52 4.08 0.57 -5.61
C ALA A 52 4.61 -0.73 -6.22
N GLN A 53 4.63 -0.80 -7.55
CA GLN A 53 5.25 -1.88 -8.29
C GLN A 53 6.74 -1.59 -8.49
N TYR A 54 7.56 -2.60 -8.25
CA TYR A 54 9.00 -2.59 -8.52
C TYR A 54 9.34 -2.83 -10.00
N ALA A 55 8.43 -3.46 -10.75
CA ALA A 55 8.64 -3.75 -12.16
C ALA A 55 8.28 -2.52 -13.03
N SER A 56 9.10 -2.27 -14.06
CA SER A 56 8.86 -1.22 -15.06
C SER A 56 7.44 -1.37 -15.66
N PRO A 57 6.64 -0.29 -15.73
CA PRO A 57 7.03 1.12 -15.65
C PRO A 57 6.99 1.74 -14.23
N ASN A 58 7.07 0.93 -13.17
CA ASN A 58 7.00 1.36 -11.77
C ASN A 58 5.67 2.08 -11.48
N ASN A 59 4.58 1.33 -11.42
CA ASN A 59 3.25 1.90 -11.18
C ASN A 59 2.90 1.94 -9.70
N LEU A 60 2.20 2.99 -9.28
CA LEU A 60 1.35 2.92 -8.11
C LEU A 60 0.03 2.26 -8.52
N VAL A 61 -0.32 1.18 -7.83
CA VAL A 61 -1.56 0.43 -8.06
C VAL A 61 -2.41 0.40 -6.80
N ALA A 62 -3.72 0.28 -7.00
CA ALA A 62 -4.71 0.10 -5.95
C ALA A 62 -5.44 -1.23 -6.16
N PHE A 63 -5.74 -1.91 -5.07
CA PHE A 63 -6.58 -3.11 -5.03
C PHE A 63 -7.82 -2.83 -4.20
N ASP A 64 -8.98 -3.28 -4.66
CA ASP A 64 -10.18 -3.34 -3.82
C ASP A 64 -10.22 -4.63 -2.98
N ASN A 65 -11.27 -4.79 -2.15
CA ASN A 65 -11.44 -5.98 -1.29
C ASN A 65 -11.58 -7.29 -2.09
N ALA A 66 -12.06 -7.21 -3.34
CA ALA A 66 -12.21 -8.37 -4.23
C ALA A 66 -10.91 -8.69 -4.99
N GLY A 67 -9.86 -7.87 -4.86
CA GLY A 67 -8.59 -8.05 -5.55
C GLY A 67 -8.56 -7.42 -6.94
N ALA A 68 -9.56 -6.59 -7.30
CA ALA A 68 -9.53 -5.88 -8.57
C ALA A 68 -8.43 -4.81 -8.54
N LYS A 69 -7.46 -4.96 -9.45
CA LYS A 69 -6.30 -4.08 -9.57
C LYS A 69 -6.58 -2.90 -10.50
N SER A 70 -6.22 -1.69 -10.08
CA SER A 70 -6.22 -0.49 -10.90
C SER A 70 -4.86 0.22 -10.84
N VAL A 71 -4.31 0.62 -12.00
CA VAL A 71 -3.16 1.52 -12.04
C VAL A 71 -3.66 2.93 -11.76
N VAL A 72 -3.17 3.56 -10.70
CA VAL A 72 -3.60 4.92 -10.30
C VAL A 72 -2.60 5.98 -10.73
N LYS A 73 -1.31 5.62 -10.87
CA LYS A 73 -0.25 6.51 -11.33
C LYS A 73 0.92 5.71 -11.87
N THR A 74 1.53 6.16 -12.96
CA THR A 74 2.88 5.70 -13.36
C THR A 74 3.91 6.59 -12.69
N ILE A 75 4.81 6.00 -11.88
CA ILE A 75 5.88 6.72 -11.17
C ILE A 75 7.10 6.87 -12.09
N GLY A 76 7.40 5.86 -12.91
CA GLY A 76 8.53 5.86 -13.86
C GLY A 76 9.87 5.52 -13.20
N ASP A 77 10.09 5.98 -11.97
CA ASP A 77 11.29 5.71 -11.18
C ASP A 77 11.12 4.50 -10.25
N GLN A 78 12.23 3.85 -9.87
CA GLN A 78 12.20 2.71 -8.98
C GLN A 78 11.69 3.10 -7.58
N VAL A 79 10.77 2.28 -7.06
CA VAL A 79 10.30 2.35 -5.67
C VAL A 79 10.69 1.07 -4.95
N MET A 80 11.55 1.19 -3.94
CA MET A 80 12.04 0.07 -3.12
C MET A 80 11.69 0.29 -1.65
N SER A 81 10.55 0.91 -1.40
CA SER A 81 10.09 1.26 -0.06
C SER A 81 8.57 1.09 0.06
N PRO A 82 8.05 0.85 1.27
CA PRO A 82 6.62 0.92 1.53
C PRO A 82 6.04 2.29 1.22
N VAL A 83 4.77 2.33 0.81
CA VAL A 83 4.00 3.57 0.68
C VAL A 83 3.24 3.87 1.97
N THR A 84 2.90 5.15 2.22
CA THR A 84 2.08 5.55 3.37
C THR A 84 1.06 6.62 3.00
N ILE A 85 -0.06 6.69 3.72
CA ILE A 85 -1.11 7.69 3.47
C ILE A 85 -1.10 8.69 4.62
N GLY A 86 -0.95 9.97 4.30
CA GLY A 86 -1.01 11.06 5.25
C GLY A 86 -2.44 11.53 5.55
N PRO A 87 -2.65 12.27 6.66
CA PRO A 87 -3.94 12.88 6.98
C PRO A 87 -4.37 13.95 5.95
N ASP A 88 -3.42 14.43 5.14
CA ASP A 88 -3.66 15.35 4.02
C ASP A 88 -4.19 14.66 2.75
N ARG A 89 -4.55 13.37 2.84
CA ARG A 89 -5.13 12.55 1.77
C ARG A 89 -4.17 12.31 0.60
N ARG A 90 -2.87 12.35 0.90
CA ARG A 90 -1.81 11.99 -0.05
C ARG A 90 -1.16 10.68 0.32
N LEU A 91 -0.77 9.94 -0.71
CA LEU A 91 0.07 8.78 -0.61
C LEU A 91 1.52 9.17 -0.89
N TYR A 92 2.40 8.95 0.09
CA TYR A 92 3.82 9.23 0.05
C TYR A 92 4.63 7.99 -0.29
N TYR A 93 5.67 8.16 -1.10
CA TYR A 93 6.55 7.08 -1.52
C TYR A 93 7.96 7.60 -1.80
N GLY A 94 8.95 6.78 -1.44
CA GLY A 94 10.34 7.02 -1.81
C GLY A 94 10.62 6.49 -3.22
N ARG A 95 11.10 7.34 -4.12
CA ARG A 95 11.57 6.93 -5.45
C ARG A 95 13.06 7.21 -5.60
N LYS A 96 13.73 6.42 -6.43
CA LYS A 96 15.14 6.62 -6.77
C LYS A 96 15.27 6.71 -8.29
N ASN A 97 15.89 7.77 -8.76
CA ASN A 97 16.41 7.87 -10.11
C ASN A 97 17.95 7.72 -10.09
N ASP A 98 18.58 7.87 -11.26
CA ASP A 98 20.04 7.73 -11.42
C ASP A 98 20.86 8.75 -10.61
N LEU A 99 20.23 9.82 -10.11
CA LEU A 99 20.90 10.95 -9.46
C LEU A 99 20.75 10.92 -7.94
N ALA A 100 19.57 10.60 -7.41
CA ALA A 100 19.29 10.60 -5.96
C ALA A 100 18.02 9.84 -5.57
N GLY A 101 17.89 9.56 -4.26
CA GLY A 101 16.62 9.20 -3.64
C GLY A 101 15.78 10.45 -3.34
N MET A 102 14.49 10.40 -3.65
CA MET A 102 13.52 11.49 -3.47
C MET A 102 12.26 10.94 -2.78
N VAL A 103 11.52 11.82 -2.10
CA VAL A 103 10.17 11.52 -1.60
C VAL A 103 9.17 12.33 -2.41
N ASP A 104 8.19 11.64 -2.97
CA ASP A 104 7.08 12.24 -3.70
C ASP A 104 5.75 11.88 -3.02
N ALA A 105 4.70 12.60 -3.40
CA ALA A 105 3.35 12.38 -2.92
C ALA A 105 2.32 12.44 -4.05
N TRP A 106 1.24 11.67 -3.92
CA TRP A 106 0.13 11.65 -4.87
C TRP A 106 -1.21 11.83 -4.14
N GLU A 107 -2.05 12.73 -4.64
CA GLU A 107 -3.40 12.95 -4.09
C GLU A 107 -4.30 11.75 -4.40
N ILE A 108 -4.78 11.07 -3.36
CA ILE A 108 -5.71 9.94 -3.50
C ILE A 108 -7.13 10.29 -3.05
N GLY A 109 -7.32 11.46 -2.41
CA GLY A 109 -8.64 11.96 -2.00
C GLY A 109 -9.25 11.26 -0.78
N CYS A 110 -8.57 10.27 -0.22
CA CYS A 110 -8.96 9.53 0.97
C CYS A 110 -7.83 9.50 2.01
N GLY A 111 -8.20 9.56 3.29
CA GLY A 111 -7.27 9.44 4.40
C GLY A 111 -6.86 7.99 4.67
N PRO A 112 -5.92 7.76 5.60
CA PRO A 112 -5.57 6.41 6.02
C PRO A 112 -6.78 5.72 6.64
N LEU A 113 -6.83 4.39 6.52
CA LEU A 113 -7.85 3.59 7.19
C LEU A 113 -7.82 3.88 8.70
N SER A 114 -8.95 4.39 9.24
CA SER A 114 -9.08 4.52 10.68
C SER A 114 -9.36 3.16 11.32
N GLY A 115 -8.49 2.69 12.20
CA GLY A 115 -8.57 1.38 12.83
C GLY A 115 -7.38 1.12 13.75
N GLU A 116 -7.44 0.00 14.49
CA GLU A 116 -6.40 -0.39 15.48
C GLU A 116 -5.01 -0.64 14.86
N TRP A 117 -4.93 -0.76 13.53
CA TRP A 117 -3.69 -0.81 12.75
C TRP A 117 -3.89 -0.06 11.41
N PRO A 118 -2.85 0.56 10.79
CA PRO A 118 -1.44 0.64 11.21
C PRO A 118 -1.04 2.01 11.79
N MET A 119 -1.98 2.82 12.27
CA MET A 119 -1.62 4.13 12.83
C MET A 119 -0.81 3.96 14.11
N ARG A 120 0.49 4.32 14.09
CA ARG A 120 1.21 4.63 15.34
C ARG A 120 0.36 5.66 16.06
N GLY A 121 -0.14 5.31 17.24
CA GLY A 121 -0.93 6.22 18.03
C GLY A 121 -2.46 6.08 17.94
N CYS A 122 -2.97 5.13 17.16
CA CYS A 122 -4.42 4.83 17.02
C CYS A 122 -5.31 6.03 16.59
N ASN A 123 -4.75 7.11 16.06
CA ASN A 123 -5.50 8.23 15.46
C ASN A 123 -4.67 8.96 14.41
N ASP A 124 -5.34 9.82 13.64
CA ASP A 124 -4.79 10.68 12.57
C ASP A 124 -3.74 11.69 13.08
N GLN A 125 -3.67 11.90 14.39
CA GLN A 125 -2.70 12.76 15.07
C GLN A 125 -1.48 11.98 15.63
N GLY A 126 -1.49 10.65 15.57
CA GLY A 126 -0.41 9.80 16.08
C GLY A 126 -0.17 9.88 17.59
N THR A 127 -1.17 10.22 18.39
CA THR A 127 -1.00 10.62 19.80
C THR A 127 -1.01 9.46 20.81
N ASN A 128 -1.31 8.23 20.39
CA ASN A 128 -1.44 7.07 21.29
C ASN A 128 -2.55 7.26 22.32
N SER A 129 -3.63 7.94 21.92
CA SER A 129 -4.80 8.23 22.76
C SER A 129 -6.00 7.40 22.28
N LEU A 130 -6.55 6.57 23.18
CA LEU A 130 -7.82 5.84 23.02
C LEU A 130 -9.05 6.70 23.36
N LYS A 131 -8.88 8.02 23.54
CA LYS A 131 -9.95 8.95 23.91
C LYS A 131 -10.55 9.63 22.69
#